data_AF-A0A3C1D0H8-F1
#
_entry.id   AF-A0A3C1D0H8-F1
#
_cell.length_a   1.000
_cell.length_b   1.000
_cell.length_c   1.000
_cell.angle_alpha   90.00
_cell.angle_beta   90.00
_cell.angle_gamma   90.00
#
_symmetry.space_group_name_H-M   'P 1'
#
loop_
_entity.id
_entity.type
_entity.pdbx_description
1 polymer ?
#
loop_
_entity_poly.entity_id
_entity_poly.type
_entity_poly.pdbx_seq_one_letter_code
_entity_poly.pdbx_strand_id
1 'polypeptide(L)'
;VLVGGIFFGAVHDFGALYASMKNNGKSLAQLIEKYIGKTGRRLFLLFCWLFCIIVIAAFTDMVCKTFMFTPVVDASGAATGAIDFTKSYAAGCAGTISILFTFVAMAFGWAQKKFNLTGAAEFVTGVVLMVLMFAVGMQFPVYLDKFQWFAVVMVYLVFAGAMPIQMLKTPRDYLTSIMMIVMIVCAVLGIAVLGVNGQATITAPVFTGFSNASGMMFPVLFVSVACGALSGFHSLVSSGTSSKQVEKEQDAVTVGFGAMIVESFVGILAIIVAGIMFSDMNTAGTGALNAGVASTPFQIFAAGISRGMQAFGVDGTLATVFMTMNVSALALTSLDAVARIARTSFSEFFAQTNDALAIESKAGYMKVLGNPWFATVVTLLPGLALAFGGYANIWPLFGASNQLLGGMTMITLAVFCKCTGRKGWMLYVPVAFLLCCTFTSLVQSAMGCMTAVQAYGFFGTIPATATTAAVSVAATKGLQLVFAVLLMVLGLIVAVNCLKEFFGKEAGSMPDEEPEWSEMGKAEYGRAAAAEAPAGAEAAKA
;
A
#
# COMPACT_ATOMS: atom_id res chain seq x y z
N VAL A 1 10.95 -13.06 -2.44
CA VAL A 1 9.55 -13.13 -2.91
C VAL A 1 8.94 -14.48 -2.57
N LEU A 2 9.24 -15.59 -3.25
CA LEU A 2 8.60 -16.90 -2.98
C LEU A 2 8.65 -17.36 -1.50
N VAL A 3 9.84 -17.55 -0.95
CA VAL A 3 10.01 -18.05 0.43
C VAL A 3 9.41 -17.08 1.45
N GLY A 4 9.75 -15.78 1.33
CA GLY A 4 9.22 -14.74 2.21
C GLY A 4 7.69 -14.65 2.12
N GLY A 5 7.14 -14.62 0.92
CA GLY A 5 5.70 -14.53 0.66
C GLY A 5 4.91 -15.65 1.32
N ILE A 6 5.34 -16.90 1.10
CA ILE A 6 4.64 -18.08 1.63
C ILE A 6 4.76 -18.18 3.15
N PHE A 7 5.98 -18.01 3.68
CA PHE A 7 6.28 -18.37 5.08
C PHE A 7 6.29 -17.18 6.04
N PHE A 8 6.41 -15.95 5.53
CA PHE A 8 6.51 -14.74 6.34
C PHE A 8 5.29 -13.85 6.06
N GLY A 9 5.14 -13.32 4.85
CA GLY A 9 4.09 -12.38 4.49
C GLY A 9 2.67 -12.95 4.62
N ALA A 10 2.40 -14.10 4.03
CA ALA A 10 1.06 -14.68 4.06
C ALA A 10 0.64 -15.10 5.47
N VAL A 11 1.58 -15.59 6.28
CA VAL A 11 1.38 -15.89 7.70
C VAL A 11 1.12 -14.61 8.50
N HIS A 12 1.87 -13.54 8.21
CA HIS A 12 1.73 -12.24 8.85
C HIS A 12 0.36 -11.60 8.58
N ASP A 13 -0.06 -11.54 7.32
CA ASP A 13 -1.30 -10.88 6.90
C ASP A 13 -2.52 -11.66 7.40
N PHE A 14 -2.51 -12.99 7.23
CA PHE A 14 -3.52 -13.87 7.82
C PHE A 14 -3.57 -13.72 9.34
N GLY A 15 -2.43 -13.76 10.02
CA GLY A 15 -2.36 -13.66 11.47
C GLY A 15 -2.94 -12.33 11.98
N ALA A 16 -2.62 -11.21 11.33
CA ALA A 16 -3.15 -9.89 11.68
C ALA A 16 -4.66 -9.81 11.47
N LEU A 17 -5.17 -10.34 10.35
CA LEU A 17 -6.60 -10.42 10.05
C LEU A 17 -7.33 -11.29 11.09
N TYR A 18 -6.82 -12.49 11.33
CA TYR A 18 -7.40 -13.47 12.25
C TYR A 18 -7.39 -12.98 13.70
N ALA A 19 -6.27 -12.43 14.18
CA ALA A 19 -6.18 -11.86 15.52
C ALA A 19 -7.17 -10.70 15.70
N SER A 20 -7.35 -9.84 14.68
CA SER A 20 -8.37 -8.79 14.71
C SER A 20 -9.79 -9.36 14.80
N MET A 21 -10.13 -10.35 13.97
CA MET A 21 -11.44 -11.04 14.02
C MET A 21 -11.73 -11.69 15.37
N LYS A 22 -10.77 -12.40 15.96
CA LYS A 22 -10.92 -13.03 17.30
C LYS A 22 -11.00 -12.03 18.46
N ASN A 23 -10.89 -10.74 18.17
CA ASN A 23 -11.00 -9.67 19.14
C ASN A 23 -12.00 -8.60 18.64
N ASN A 24 -13.12 -9.02 18.05
CA ASN A 24 -14.23 -8.15 17.62
C ASN A 24 -13.83 -7.05 16.62
N GLY A 25 -12.90 -7.37 15.70
CA GLY A 25 -12.45 -6.43 14.66
C GLY A 25 -11.57 -5.29 15.20
N LYS A 26 -11.06 -5.41 16.43
CA LYS A 26 -10.12 -4.44 17.03
C LYS A 26 -8.91 -4.20 16.13
N SER A 27 -8.47 -2.95 16.04
CA SER A 27 -7.27 -2.55 15.30
C SER A 27 -6.02 -3.16 15.94
N LEU A 28 -4.92 -3.26 15.17
CA LEU A 28 -3.65 -3.77 15.71
C LEU A 28 -3.17 -2.98 16.94
N ALA A 29 -3.40 -1.66 16.99
CA ALA A 29 -3.07 -0.84 18.15
C ALA A 29 -3.86 -1.24 19.41
N GLN A 30 -5.15 -1.56 19.23
CA GLN A 30 -6.01 -2.02 20.33
C GLN A 30 -5.62 -3.42 20.80
N LEU A 31 -5.18 -4.31 19.88
CA LEU A 31 -4.59 -5.60 20.22
C LEU A 31 -3.30 -5.43 21.02
N ILE A 32 -2.43 -4.51 20.62
CA ILE A 32 -1.21 -4.19 21.37
C ILE A 32 -1.54 -3.70 22.77
N GLU A 33 -2.57 -2.86 22.97
CA GLU A 33 -2.98 -2.49 24.34
C GLU A 33 -3.42 -3.70 25.15
N LYS A 34 -4.23 -4.59 24.57
CA LYS A 34 -4.76 -5.78 25.25
C LYS A 34 -3.64 -6.75 25.63
N TYR A 35 -2.72 -7.04 24.72
CA TYR A 35 -1.72 -8.10 24.89
C TYR A 35 -0.36 -7.62 25.38
N ILE A 36 0.01 -6.35 25.17
CA ILE A 36 1.33 -5.80 25.56
C ILE A 36 1.18 -4.67 26.58
N GLY A 37 0.26 -3.72 26.35
CA GLY A 37 -0.08 -2.68 27.30
C GLY A 37 -0.20 -1.27 26.71
N LYS A 38 -0.64 -0.32 27.54
CA LYS A 38 -0.96 1.06 27.14
C LYS A 38 0.22 1.83 26.55
N THR A 39 1.41 1.66 27.13
CA THR A 39 2.64 2.28 26.62
C THR A 39 2.97 1.77 25.22
N GLY A 40 2.83 0.45 25.00
CA GLY A 40 3.00 -0.16 23.68
C GLY A 40 2.04 0.42 22.64
N ARG A 41 0.76 0.58 22.99
CA ARG A 41 -0.25 1.20 22.11
C ARG A 41 0.13 2.62 21.69
N ARG A 42 0.48 3.50 22.63
CA ARG A 42 0.80 4.90 22.31
C ARG A 42 2.01 5.01 21.38
N LEU A 43 3.07 4.25 21.67
CA LEU A 43 4.27 4.21 20.84
C LEU A 43 3.97 3.65 19.45
N PHE A 44 3.17 2.59 19.37
CA PHE A 44 2.75 1.99 18.10
C PHE A 44 1.90 2.95 17.27
N LEU A 45 0.95 3.67 17.87
CA LEU A 45 0.09 4.63 17.16
C LEU A 45 0.91 5.81 16.62
N LEU A 46 1.85 6.33 17.40
CA LEU A 46 2.77 7.36 16.93
C LEU A 46 3.62 6.85 15.76
N PHE A 47 4.15 5.63 15.88
CA PHE A 47 4.90 4.99 14.80
C PHE A 47 4.04 4.86 13.54
N CYS A 48 2.84 4.30 13.68
CA CYS A 48 1.90 4.05 12.60
C CYS A 48 1.53 5.35 11.88
N TRP A 49 1.30 6.43 12.64
CA TRP A 49 1.00 7.75 12.08
C TRP A 49 2.17 8.31 11.27
N LEU A 50 3.39 8.30 11.83
CA LEU A 50 4.60 8.74 11.11
C LEU A 50 4.89 7.89 9.87
N PHE A 51 4.71 6.58 9.97
CA PHE A 51 4.83 5.66 8.85
C PHE A 51 3.82 5.99 7.75
N CYS A 52 2.55 6.20 8.08
CA CYS A 52 1.53 6.55 7.10
C CYS A 52 1.84 7.86 6.37
N ILE A 53 2.39 8.86 7.08
CA ILE A 53 2.86 10.13 6.48
C ILE A 53 3.93 9.88 5.41
N ILE A 54 4.88 8.97 5.69
CA ILE A 54 5.93 8.56 4.73
C ILE A 54 5.30 7.85 3.52
N VAL A 55 4.32 6.96 3.72
CA VAL A 55 3.64 6.27 2.62
C VAL A 55 2.85 7.26 1.74
N ILE A 56 2.11 8.19 2.35
CA ILE A 56 1.39 9.26 1.64
C ILE A 56 2.36 10.03 0.74
N ALA A 57 3.53 10.41 1.27
CA ALA A 57 4.51 11.17 0.53
C ALA A 57 5.07 10.39 -0.69
N ALA A 58 5.51 9.15 -0.47
CA ALA A 58 6.13 8.34 -1.51
C ALA A 58 5.14 7.98 -2.63
N PHE A 59 3.94 7.53 -2.28
CA PHE A 59 2.95 7.08 -3.25
C PHE A 59 2.30 8.26 -3.98
N THR A 60 2.13 9.42 -3.33
CA THR A 60 1.64 10.63 -4.02
C THR A 60 2.62 11.05 -5.12
N ASP A 61 3.92 11.15 -4.83
CA ASP A 61 4.92 11.52 -5.85
C ASP A 61 4.98 10.50 -7.00
N MET A 62 4.88 9.19 -6.71
CA MET A 62 4.86 8.15 -7.74
C MET A 62 3.61 8.22 -8.64
N VAL A 63 2.42 8.38 -8.05
CA VAL A 63 1.16 8.52 -8.82
C VAL A 63 1.20 9.76 -9.69
N CYS A 64 1.60 10.90 -9.14
CA CYS A 64 1.64 12.16 -9.89
C CYS A 64 2.68 12.13 -11.01
N LYS A 65 3.82 11.46 -10.82
CA LYS A 65 4.80 11.21 -11.92
C LYS A 65 4.27 10.27 -13.00
N THR A 66 3.30 9.42 -12.67
CA THR A 66 2.66 8.54 -13.65
C THR A 66 1.63 9.28 -14.49
N PHE A 67 1.02 10.33 -13.95
CA PHE A 67 0.01 11.16 -14.65
C PHE A 67 0.57 12.45 -15.29
N MET A 68 1.77 12.87 -14.92
CA MET A 68 2.33 14.13 -15.42
C MET A 68 2.54 14.08 -16.94
N PHE A 69 2.35 15.23 -17.60
CA PHE A 69 2.71 15.34 -19.00
C PHE A 69 4.23 15.28 -19.20
N THR A 70 4.64 14.85 -20.38
CA THR A 70 6.03 14.91 -20.84
C THR A 70 6.25 16.20 -21.62
N PRO A 71 7.19 17.08 -21.23
CA PRO A 71 7.46 18.29 -21.98
C PRO A 71 8.19 17.98 -23.29
N VAL A 72 7.96 18.79 -24.32
CA VAL A 72 8.79 18.81 -25.54
C VAL A 72 10.19 19.25 -25.15
N VAL A 73 11.20 18.53 -25.64
CA VAL A 73 12.61 18.86 -25.47
C VAL A 73 13.17 19.54 -26.71
N ASP A 74 14.05 20.51 -26.54
CA ASP A 74 14.77 21.14 -27.64
C ASP A 74 15.93 20.28 -28.15
N ALA A 75 16.69 20.79 -29.13
CA ALA A 75 17.85 20.10 -29.70
C ALA A 75 18.99 19.85 -28.69
N SER A 76 19.01 20.56 -27.56
CA SER A 76 19.95 20.34 -26.46
C SER A 76 19.43 19.32 -25.43
N GLY A 77 18.20 18.84 -25.58
CA GLY A 77 17.52 17.96 -24.64
C GLY A 77 16.85 18.70 -23.47
N ALA A 78 16.81 20.04 -23.48
CA ALA A 78 16.20 20.82 -22.42
C ALA A 78 14.68 20.92 -22.62
N ALA A 79 13.93 20.80 -21.53
CA ALA A 79 12.47 20.90 -21.55
C ALA A 79 12.03 22.34 -21.88
N THR A 80 11.24 22.48 -22.95
CA THR A 80 10.75 23.78 -23.46
C THR A 80 9.49 24.29 -22.74
N GLY A 81 8.89 23.46 -21.87
CA GLY A 81 7.63 23.76 -21.19
C GLY A 81 6.37 23.50 -22.03
N ALA A 82 6.50 23.30 -23.34
CA ALA A 82 5.40 22.86 -24.20
C ALA A 82 5.09 21.37 -23.97
N ILE A 83 3.83 20.95 -24.18
CA ILE A 83 3.37 19.58 -23.94
C ILE A 83 3.63 18.70 -25.17
N ASP A 84 4.31 17.56 -25.00
CA ASP A 84 4.37 16.51 -26.02
C ASP A 84 3.11 15.65 -25.92
N PHE A 85 2.07 16.00 -26.69
CA PHE A 85 0.77 15.32 -26.62
C PHE A 85 0.85 13.82 -26.91
N THR A 86 1.75 13.40 -27.81
CA THR A 86 1.92 12.00 -28.18
C THR A 86 2.49 11.20 -27.02
N LYS A 87 3.59 11.65 -26.41
CA LYS A 87 4.18 10.97 -25.25
C LYS A 87 3.33 11.09 -23.99
N SER A 88 2.56 12.17 -23.88
CA SER A 88 1.73 12.44 -22.71
C SER A 88 0.36 11.75 -22.77
N TYR A 89 -0.06 11.22 -23.92
CA TYR A 89 -1.42 10.72 -24.10
C TYR A 89 -1.81 9.65 -23.07
N ALA A 90 -0.96 8.63 -22.87
CA ALA A 90 -1.26 7.56 -21.91
C ALA A 90 -1.35 8.07 -20.45
N ALA A 91 -0.44 8.96 -20.06
CA ALA A 91 -0.42 9.57 -18.74
C ALA A 91 -1.66 10.45 -18.50
N GLY A 92 -2.03 11.28 -19.48
CA GLY A 92 -3.21 12.14 -19.42
C GLY A 92 -4.53 11.35 -19.40
N CYS A 93 -4.61 10.27 -20.18
CA CYS A 93 -5.74 9.33 -20.12
C CYS A 93 -5.84 8.69 -18.74
N ALA A 94 -4.73 8.15 -18.21
CA ALA A 94 -4.72 7.53 -16.89
C ALA A 94 -5.13 8.51 -15.77
N GLY A 95 -4.65 9.76 -15.82
CA GLY A 95 -5.07 10.80 -14.88
C GLY A 95 -6.57 11.10 -14.96
N THR A 96 -7.12 11.20 -16.18
CA THR A 96 -8.55 11.42 -16.43
C THR A 96 -9.40 10.26 -15.94
N ILE A 97 -9.02 9.03 -16.33
CA ILE A 97 -9.68 7.79 -15.91
C ILE A 97 -9.67 7.70 -14.39
N SER A 98 -8.56 8.06 -13.72
CA SER A 98 -8.47 8.08 -12.26
C SER A 98 -9.44 9.07 -11.60
N ILE A 99 -9.63 10.26 -12.17
CA ILE A 99 -10.65 11.21 -11.70
C ILE A 99 -12.04 10.61 -11.87
N LEU A 100 -12.35 10.11 -13.08
CA LEU A 100 -13.64 9.48 -13.39
C LEU A 100 -13.92 8.29 -12.47
N PHE A 101 -12.90 7.49 -12.14
CA PHE A 101 -13.01 6.32 -11.28
C PHE A 101 -13.58 6.68 -9.91
N THR A 102 -13.22 7.85 -9.37
CA THR A 102 -13.77 8.31 -8.09
C THR A 102 -15.29 8.43 -8.16
N PHE A 103 -15.82 9.04 -9.22
CA PHE A 103 -17.26 9.24 -9.41
C PHE A 103 -17.98 7.94 -9.83
N VAL A 104 -17.36 7.16 -10.71
CA VAL A 104 -17.88 5.87 -11.17
C VAL A 104 -17.98 4.88 -10.01
N ALA A 105 -16.99 4.83 -9.11
CA ALA A 105 -17.05 4.00 -7.91
C ALA A 105 -18.19 4.42 -6.98
N MET A 106 -18.39 5.72 -6.75
CA MET A 106 -19.53 6.20 -5.95
C MET A 106 -20.88 5.86 -6.60
N ALA A 107 -21.00 6.05 -7.92
CA ALA A 107 -22.19 5.72 -8.68
C ALA A 107 -22.46 4.20 -8.66
N PHE A 108 -21.42 3.38 -8.78
CA PHE A 108 -21.49 1.93 -8.68
C PHE A 108 -21.96 1.49 -7.29
N GLY A 109 -21.36 2.03 -6.22
CA GLY A 109 -21.78 1.73 -4.85
C GLY A 109 -23.22 2.16 -4.56
N TRP A 110 -23.67 3.27 -5.14
CA TRP A 110 -25.08 3.68 -5.10
C TRP A 110 -25.99 2.71 -5.87
N ALA A 111 -25.59 2.31 -7.08
CA ALA A 111 -26.34 1.38 -7.92
C ALA A 111 -26.48 0.00 -7.25
N GLN A 112 -25.41 -0.51 -6.64
CA GLN A 112 -25.45 -1.74 -5.86
C GLN A 112 -26.53 -1.69 -4.78
N LYS A 113 -26.57 -0.60 -4.00
CA LYS A 113 -27.56 -0.42 -2.91
C LYS A 113 -28.99 -0.20 -3.44
N LYS A 114 -29.13 0.52 -4.55
CA LYS A 114 -30.45 0.86 -5.10
C LYS A 114 -31.11 -0.32 -5.80
N PHE A 115 -30.32 -1.14 -6.49
CA PHE A 115 -30.80 -2.25 -7.32
C PHE A 115 -30.49 -3.63 -6.72
N ASN A 116 -29.90 -3.71 -5.53
CA ASN A 116 -29.48 -4.95 -4.86
C ASN A 116 -28.67 -5.86 -5.79
N LEU A 117 -27.69 -5.29 -6.48
CA LEU A 117 -26.84 -6.03 -7.41
C LEU A 117 -25.99 -7.04 -6.64
N THR A 118 -26.10 -8.32 -6.99
CA THR A 118 -25.29 -9.40 -6.43
C THR A 118 -24.75 -10.31 -7.52
N GLY A 119 -23.63 -10.98 -7.25
CA GLY A 119 -23.04 -11.99 -8.13
C GLY A 119 -22.76 -11.47 -9.54
N ALA A 120 -23.35 -12.14 -10.55
CA ALA A 120 -23.10 -11.80 -11.95
C ALA A 120 -23.58 -10.40 -12.35
N ALA A 121 -24.69 -9.92 -11.78
CA ALA A 121 -25.23 -8.60 -12.09
C ALA A 121 -24.30 -7.48 -11.58
N GLU A 122 -23.72 -7.66 -10.40
CA GLU A 122 -22.72 -6.75 -9.85
C GLU A 122 -21.46 -6.73 -10.72
N PHE A 123 -20.95 -7.92 -11.08
CA PHE A 123 -19.76 -8.05 -11.92
C PHE A 123 -19.94 -7.42 -13.30
N VAL A 124 -21.01 -7.75 -14.02
CA VAL A 124 -21.30 -7.19 -15.35
C VAL A 124 -21.47 -5.68 -15.28
N THR A 125 -22.19 -5.17 -14.28
CA THR A 125 -22.34 -3.71 -14.09
C THR A 125 -20.97 -3.06 -13.87
N GLY A 126 -20.11 -3.65 -13.03
CA GLY A 126 -18.77 -3.15 -12.78
C GLY A 126 -17.90 -3.12 -14.03
N VAL A 127 -17.94 -4.19 -14.84
CA VAL A 127 -17.21 -4.26 -16.12
C VAL A 127 -17.73 -3.21 -17.11
N VAL A 128 -19.05 -3.06 -17.26
CA VAL A 128 -19.64 -2.06 -18.16
C VAL A 128 -19.23 -0.65 -17.76
N LEU A 129 -19.32 -0.31 -16.47
CA LEU A 129 -18.92 1.00 -15.97
C LEU A 129 -17.42 1.25 -16.18
N MET A 130 -16.58 0.22 -16.02
CA MET A 130 -15.16 0.32 -16.27
C MET A 130 -14.86 0.57 -17.76
N VAL A 131 -15.49 -0.18 -18.68
CA VAL A 131 -15.34 0.03 -20.12
C VAL A 131 -15.77 1.44 -20.52
N LEU A 132 -16.91 1.93 -20.01
CA LEU A 132 -17.38 3.29 -20.24
C LEU A 132 -16.40 4.35 -19.70
N MET A 133 -15.86 4.13 -18.51
CA MET A 133 -14.88 5.01 -17.89
C MET A 133 -13.60 5.12 -18.74
N PHE A 134 -13.09 4.00 -19.25
CA PHE A 134 -11.95 3.99 -20.17
C PHE A 134 -12.29 4.67 -21.50
N ALA A 135 -13.44 4.36 -22.09
CA ALA A 135 -13.89 4.95 -23.34
C ALA A 135 -13.98 6.48 -23.24
N VAL A 136 -14.57 7.02 -22.17
CA VAL A 136 -14.65 8.47 -21.94
C VAL A 136 -13.28 9.04 -21.60
N GLY A 137 -12.54 8.42 -20.69
CA GLY A 137 -11.26 8.94 -20.23
C GLY A 137 -10.18 9.00 -21.32
N MET A 138 -10.25 8.12 -22.32
CA MET A 138 -9.36 8.16 -23.49
C MET A 138 -9.69 9.28 -24.49
N GLN A 139 -10.92 9.81 -24.47
CA GLN A 139 -11.31 10.93 -25.35
C GLN A 139 -10.98 12.30 -24.76
N PHE A 140 -10.87 12.41 -23.43
CA PHE A 140 -10.67 13.68 -22.74
C PHE A 140 -9.42 13.68 -21.84
N PRO A 141 -8.21 13.42 -22.39
CA PRO A 141 -6.99 13.39 -21.60
C PRO A 141 -6.68 14.76 -20.96
N VAL A 142 -6.48 14.77 -19.65
CA VAL A 142 -6.09 15.93 -18.86
C VAL A 142 -4.57 15.96 -18.70
N TYR A 143 -3.94 17.03 -19.16
CA TYR A 143 -2.48 17.22 -19.10
C TYR A 143 -2.13 18.24 -18.03
N LEU A 144 -1.63 17.75 -16.90
CA LEU A 144 -1.15 18.58 -15.79
C LEU A 144 0.30 18.23 -15.48
N ASP A 145 1.03 19.21 -14.96
CA ASP A 145 2.35 18.96 -14.41
C ASP A 145 2.25 18.17 -13.09
N LYS A 146 3.40 17.75 -12.57
CA LYS A 146 3.48 16.96 -11.33
C LYS A 146 2.85 17.68 -10.13
N PHE A 147 3.05 18.98 -9.97
CA PHE A 147 2.61 19.75 -8.80
C PHE A 147 1.12 20.11 -8.87
N GLN A 148 0.60 20.30 -10.07
CA GLN A 148 -0.83 20.39 -10.31
C GLN A 148 -1.53 19.06 -9.96
N TRP A 149 -0.94 17.92 -10.34
CA TRP A 149 -1.43 16.61 -9.89
C TRP A 149 -1.32 16.41 -8.38
N PHE A 150 -0.30 16.94 -7.70
CA PHE A 150 -0.23 16.93 -6.23
C PHE A 150 -1.48 17.58 -5.63
N ALA A 151 -1.91 18.73 -6.15
CA ALA A 151 -3.11 19.41 -5.66
C ALA A 151 -4.36 18.53 -5.85
N VAL A 152 -4.53 17.94 -7.04
CA VAL A 152 -5.67 17.06 -7.35
C VAL A 152 -5.69 15.84 -6.43
N VAL A 153 -4.57 15.13 -6.29
CA VAL A 153 -4.47 13.93 -5.45
C VAL A 153 -4.68 14.29 -3.97
N MET A 154 -4.15 15.40 -3.48
CA MET A 154 -4.34 15.81 -2.08
C MET A 154 -5.78 16.17 -1.75
N VAL A 155 -6.45 16.92 -2.63
CA VAL A 155 -7.88 17.20 -2.48
C VAL A 155 -8.67 15.89 -2.46
N TYR A 156 -8.37 14.99 -3.40
CA TYR A 156 -8.95 13.66 -3.44
C TYR A 156 -8.74 12.89 -2.11
N LEU A 157 -7.53 12.89 -1.55
CA LEU A 157 -7.22 12.19 -0.30
C LEU A 157 -7.93 12.76 0.92
N VAL A 158 -8.27 14.06 0.93
CA VAL A 158 -9.11 14.63 1.99
C VAL A 158 -10.48 13.94 2.01
N PHE A 159 -11.12 13.83 0.84
CA PHE A 159 -12.40 13.13 0.71
C PHE A 159 -12.26 11.63 0.97
N ALA A 160 -11.26 10.98 0.38
CA ALA A 160 -11.04 9.56 0.54
C ALA A 160 -10.72 9.17 1.98
N GLY A 161 -10.00 10.01 2.74
CA GLY A 161 -9.70 9.78 4.16
C GLY A 161 -10.92 9.98 5.06
N ALA A 162 -11.74 10.99 4.79
CA ALA A 162 -12.81 11.43 5.69
C ALA A 162 -14.18 10.76 5.44
N MET A 163 -14.51 10.42 4.19
CA MET A 163 -15.83 9.85 3.85
C MET A 163 -16.00 8.41 4.39
N PRO A 164 -17.23 7.92 4.60
CA PRO A 164 -17.48 6.52 4.98
C PRO A 164 -16.88 5.51 3.99
N ILE A 165 -16.45 4.34 4.48
CA ILE A 165 -15.76 3.33 3.65
C ILE A 165 -16.67 2.80 2.53
N GLN A 166 -17.95 2.60 2.83
CA GLN A 166 -18.95 2.04 1.91
C GLN A 166 -19.36 2.99 0.78
N MET A 167 -19.02 4.28 0.89
CA MET A 167 -19.39 5.28 -0.11
C MET A 167 -18.41 5.29 -1.28
N LEU A 168 -17.12 5.19 -0.99
CA LEU A 168 -16.06 5.31 -2.01
C LEU A 168 -15.13 4.10 -2.01
N LYS A 169 -14.54 3.77 -0.86
CA LYS A 169 -13.45 2.79 -0.80
C LYS A 169 -13.92 1.39 -1.17
N THR A 170 -15.00 0.88 -0.57
CA THR A 170 -15.51 -0.48 -0.88
C THR A 170 -15.85 -0.66 -2.37
N PRO A 171 -16.68 0.20 -3.02
CA PRO A 171 -16.98 0.01 -4.44
C PRO A 171 -15.77 0.25 -5.35
N ARG A 172 -14.85 1.16 -4.97
CA ARG A 172 -13.60 1.39 -5.71
C ARG A 172 -12.68 0.18 -5.65
N ASP A 173 -12.51 -0.41 -4.46
CA ASP A 173 -11.68 -1.59 -4.26
C ASP A 173 -12.21 -2.75 -5.11
N TYR A 174 -13.53 -2.97 -5.12
CA TYR A 174 -14.17 -4.01 -5.95
C TYR A 174 -13.83 -3.85 -7.44
N LEU A 175 -14.06 -2.66 -8.00
CA LEU A 175 -13.75 -2.36 -9.39
C LEU A 175 -12.24 -2.50 -9.68
N THR A 176 -11.39 -2.10 -8.73
CA THR A 176 -9.93 -2.22 -8.86
C THR A 176 -9.48 -3.69 -8.81
N SER A 177 -10.13 -4.55 -8.04
CA SER A 177 -9.82 -5.98 -8.00
C SER A 177 -10.03 -6.64 -9.36
N ILE A 178 -11.10 -6.29 -10.08
CA ILE A 178 -11.34 -6.77 -11.45
C ILE A 178 -10.19 -6.34 -12.38
N MET A 179 -9.81 -5.05 -12.33
CA MET A 179 -8.70 -4.51 -13.10
C MET A 179 -7.39 -5.26 -12.83
N MET A 180 -7.08 -5.51 -11.55
CA MET A 180 -5.88 -6.25 -11.15
C MET A 180 -5.87 -7.69 -11.64
N ILE A 181 -6.99 -8.41 -11.56
CA ILE A 181 -7.06 -9.79 -12.06
C ILE A 181 -6.79 -9.82 -13.57
N VAL A 182 -7.41 -8.90 -14.32
CA VAL A 182 -7.16 -8.78 -15.77
C VAL A 182 -5.69 -8.44 -16.04
N MET A 183 -5.10 -7.50 -15.29
CA MET A 183 -3.69 -7.15 -15.38
C MET A 183 -2.77 -8.36 -15.17
N ILE A 184 -3.05 -9.20 -14.17
CA ILE A 184 -2.27 -10.42 -13.88
C ILE A 184 -2.37 -11.41 -15.04
N VAL A 185 -3.57 -11.65 -15.58
CA VAL A 185 -3.78 -12.53 -16.74
C VAL A 185 -3.00 -12.00 -17.95
N CYS A 186 -3.12 -10.70 -18.25
CA CYS A 186 -2.38 -10.06 -19.33
C CYS A 186 -0.85 -10.14 -19.13
N ALA A 187 -0.36 -10.00 -17.90
CA ALA A 187 1.06 -10.12 -17.60
C ALA A 187 1.59 -11.54 -17.84
N VAL A 188 0.85 -12.57 -17.39
CA VAL A 188 1.24 -13.97 -17.59
C VAL A 188 1.26 -14.33 -19.07
N LEU A 189 0.18 -14.01 -19.81
CA LEU A 189 0.08 -14.26 -21.25
C LEU A 189 1.14 -13.47 -22.01
N GLY A 190 1.33 -12.20 -21.67
CA GLY A 190 2.32 -11.32 -22.29
C GLY A 190 3.75 -11.85 -22.14
N ILE A 191 4.14 -12.27 -20.93
CA ILE A 191 5.47 -12.86 -20.70
C ILE A 191 5.62 -14.18 -21.46
N ALA A 192 4.60 -15.04 -21.46
CA ALA A 192 4.64 -16.31 -22.18
C ALA A 192 4.81 -16.12 -23.69
N VAL A 193 4.06 -15.19 -24.29
CA VAL A 193 4.11 -14.90 -25.73
C VAL A 193 5.43 -14.23 -26.11
N LEU A 194 5.92 -13.29 -25.29
CA LEU A 194 7.28 -12.75 -25.47
C LEU A 194 8.34 -13.87 -25.40
N GLY A 195 8.16 -14.86 -24.53
CA GLY A 195 9.03 -16.03 -24.43
C GLY A 195 9.03 -16.88 -25.69
N VAL A 196 7.85 -17.25 -26.19
CA VAL A 196 7.69 -18.05 -27.42
C VAL A 196 8.27 -17.33 -28.64
N ASN A 197 8.10 -16.00 -28.71
CA ASN A 197 8.62 -15.18 -29.81
C ASN A 197 10.13 -14.88 -29.69
N GLY A 198 10.81 -15.38 -28.65
CA GLY A 198 12.24 -15.08 -28.41
C GLY A 198 12.53 -13.62 -28.03
N GLN A 199 11.51 -12.89 -27.58
CA GLN A 199 11.57 -11.46 -27.23
C GLN A 199 11.66 -11.22 -25.71
N ALA A 200 11.57 -12.27 -24.89
CA ALA A 200 11.69 -12.21 -23.42
C ALA A 200 13.15 -12.32 -22.93
N THR A 201 14.11 -11.73 -23.64
CA THR A 201 15.51 -11.73 -23.21
C THR A 201 15.67 -10.86 -21.98
N ILE A 202 16.16 -11.43 -20.87
CA ILE A 202 16.55 -10.67 -19.69
C ILE A 202 17.83 -9.89 -20.03
N THR A 203 17.69 -8.57 -20.09
CA THR A 203 18.81 -7.65 -20.42
C THR A 203 19.50 -7.11 -19.17
N ALA A 204 18.96 -7.39 -17.99
CA ALA A 204 19.62 -7.08 -16.73
C ALA A 204 20.92 -7.90 -16.56
N PRO A 205 22.01 -7.29 -16.07
CA PRO A 205 23.24 -8.01 -15.78
C PRO A 205 23.01 -9.09 -14.71
N VAL A 206 23.59 -10.27 -14.92
CA VAL A 206 23.46 -11.43 -14.01
C VAL A 206 24.03 -11.12 -12.63
N PHE A 207 25.09 -10.31 -12.56
CA PHE A 207 25.71 -9.90 -11.31
C PHE A 207 26.35 -8.52 -11.45
N THR A 208 26.06 -7.62 -10.51
CA THR A 208 26.64 -6.26 -10.45
C THR A 208 27.45 -6.00 -9.18
N GLY A 209 27.65 -7.03 -8.34
CA GLY A 209 28.24 -6.89 -7.00
C GLY A 209 27.21 -6.95 -5.87
N PHE A 210 27.72 -6.99 -4.63
CA PHE A 210 26.91 -6.95 -3.41
C PHE A 210 26.63 -5.54 -2.91
N SER A 211 27.17 -4.51 -3.56
CA SER A 211 26.92 -3.11 -3.22
C SER A 211 26.67 -2.30 -4.49
N ASN A 212 25.68 -1.42 -4.45
CA ASN A 212 25.37 -0.49 -5.52
C ASN A 212 25.03 0.90 -4.94
N ALA A 213 24.51 1.81 -5.76
CA ALA A 213 24.11 3.15 -5.32
C ALA A 213 23.03 3.16 -4.23
N SER A 214 22.27 2.08 -4.05
CA SER A 214 21.28 1.90 -2.99
C SER A 214 21.85 1.29 -1.71
N GLY A 215 23.14 0.95 -1.69
CA GLY A 215 23.85 0.35 -0.55
C GLY A 215 24.16 -1.13 -0.74
N MET A 216 24.44 -1.82 0.37
CA MET A 216 24.70 -3.25 0.37
C MET A 216 23.41 -4.06 0.16
N MET A 217 23.47 -5.07 -0.70
CA MET A 217 22.35 -5.99 -0.99
C MET A 217 21.76 -6.58 0.29
N PHE A 218 22.61 -7.00 1.22
CA PHE A 218 22.18 -7.40 2.56
C PHE A 218 22.43 -6.27 3.56
N PRO A 219 21.42 -5.83 4.33
CA PRO A 219 20.04 -6.32 4.39
C PRO A 219 19.04 -5.57 3.48
N VAL A 220 19.48 -4.57 2.69
CA VAL A 220 18.60 -3.64 1.96
C VAL A 220 17.58 -4.36 1.08
N LEU A 221 17.93 -5.49 0.48
CA LEU A 221 17.02 -6.31 -0.33
C LEU A 221 15.78 -6.73 0.46
N PHE A 222 15.95 -7.18 1.70
CA PHE A 222 14.84 -7.63 2.57
C PHE A 222 13.98 -6.48 3.06
N VAL A 223 14.49 -5.25 2.98
CA VAL A 223 13.80 -4.04 3.41
C VAL A 223 13.11 -3.33 2.24
N SER A 224 13.70 -3.38 1.05
CA SER A 224 13.20 -2.72 -0.15
C SER A 224 12.20 -3.58 -0.96
N VAL A 225 12.34 -4.91 -0.96
CA VAL A 225 11.41 -5.85 -1.61
C VAL A 225 10.34 -6.29 -0.61
N ALA A 226 9.70 -5.33 0.06
CA ALA A 226 8.79 -5.60 1.16
C ALA A 226 7.46 -6.21 0.69
N CYS A 227 6.67 -5.51 -0.13
CA CYS A 227 5.27 -5.91 -0.39
C CYS A 227 5.11 -7.28 -1.08
N GLY A 228 6.11 -7.76 -1.82
CA GLY A 228 6.10 -9.11 -2.40
C GLY A 228 6.59 -10.24 -1.48
N ALA A 229 7.11 -9.93 -0.29
CA ALA A 229 7.67 -10.91 0.65
C ALA A 229 7.07 -10.80 2.05
N LEU A 230 7.05 -9.61 2.65
CA LEU A 230 6.35 -9.27 3.88
C LEU A 230 6.18 -7.75 3.97
N SER A 231 4.97 -7.31 4.30
CA SER A 231 4.63 -5.90 4.40
C SER A 231 3.97 -5.58 5.74
N GLY A 232 4.61 -4.75 6.56
CA GLY A 232 3.97 -4.26 7.78
C GLY A 232 2.69 -3.45 7.51
N PHE A 233 2.61 -2.75 6.38
CA PHE A 233 1.40 -2.03 6.01
C PHE A 233 0.19 -2.95 5.84
N HIS A 234 0.39 -4.17 5.33
CA HIS A 234 -0.72 -5.10 5.15
C HIS A 234 -1.33 -5.54 6.47
N SER A 235 -0.60 -5.55 7.59
CA SER A 235 -1.23 -5.84 8.89
C SER A 235 -2.16 -4.72 9.34
N LEU A 236 -1.84 -3.47 9.00
CA LEU A 236 -2.72 -2.34 9.26
C LEU A 236 -3.98 -2.40 8.40
N VAL A 237 -3.86 -2.78 7.12
CA VAL A 237 -5.02 -2.98 6.24
C VAL A 237 -5.84 -4.19 6.68
N SER A 238 -5.18 -5.30 7.00
CA SER A 238 -5.78 -6.57 7.43
C SER A 238 -6.58 -6.41 8.72
N SER A 239 -6.00 -5.77 9.74
CA SER A 239 -6.68 -5.53 11.03
C SER A 239 -7.58 -4.27 11.01
N GLY A 240 -7.25 -3.28 10.19
CA GLY A 240 -7.95 -1.99 10.14
C GLY A 240 -9.19 -2.03 9.26
N THR A 241 -9.17 -2.80 8.17
CA THR A 241 -10.22 -2.79 7.15
C THR A 241 -10.73 -4.18 6.75
N SER A 242 -9.84 -5.13 6.41
CA SER A 242 -10.26 -6.42 5.84
C SER A 242 -10.97 -7.29 6.88
N SER A 243 -10.47 -7.36 8.12
CA SER A 243 -11.08 -8.15 9.20
C SER A 243 -12.54 -7.81 9.51
N LYS A 244 -12.99 -6.60 9.13
CA LYS A 244 -14.35 -6.10 9.34
C LYS A 244 -15.29 -6.36 8.17
N GLN A 245 -14.76 -6.91 7.07
CA GLN A 245 -15.46 -7.18 5.82
C GLN A 245 -15.51 -8.68 5.49
N VAL A 246 -14.82 -9.52 6.27
CA VAL A 246 -14.89 -10.97 6.12
C VAL A 246 -16.20 -11.48 6.72
N GLU A 247 -16.99 -12.18 5.92
CA GLU A 247 -18.31 -12.70 6.31
C GLU A 247 -18.20 -13.95 7.19
N LYS A 248 -17.28 -14.87 6.86
CA LYS A 248 -17.07 -16.13 7.60
C LYS A 248 -15.61 -16.32 7.93
N GLU A 249 -15.35 -16.87 9.12
CA GLU A 249 -13.96 -17.10 9.59
C GLU A 249 -13.15 -18.00 8.65
N GLN A 250 -13.79 -18.94 7.96
CA GLN A 250 -13.15 -19.82 6.99
C GLN A 250 -12.58 -19.05 5.79
N ASP A 251 -13.18 -17.91 5.43
CA ASP A 251 -12.73 -17.06 4.33
C ASP A 251 -11.46 -16.27 4.69
N ALA A 252 -11.10 -16.18 5.98
CA ALA A 252 -9.89 -15.49 6.44
C ALA A 252 -8.62 -16.06 5.79
N VAL A 253 -8.58 -17.37 5.51
CA VAL A 253 -7.44 -18.01 4.84
C VAL A 253 -7.33 -17.49 3.40
N THR A 254 -8.43 -17.49 2.65
CA THR A 254 -8.44 -17.01 1.26
C THR A 254 -8.15 -15.51 1.18
N VAL A 255 -8.78 -14.71 2.05
CA VAL A 255 -8.65 -13.24 2.06
C VAL A 255 -7.29 -12.77 2.58
N GLY A 256 -6.77 -13.38 3.64
CA GLY A 256 -5.49 -12.99 4.23
C GLY A 256 -4.30 -13.70 3.58
N PHE A 257 -4.25 -15.03 3.69
CA PHE A 257 -3.13 -15.82 3.18
C PHE A 257 -3.14 -15.86 1.64
N GLY A 258 -4.29 -16.18 1.03
CA GLY A 258 -4.43 -16.34 -0.41
C GLY A 258 -4.13 -15.07 -1.19
N ALA A 259 -4.64 -13.92 -0.75
CA ALA A 259 -4.35 -12.63 -1.38
C ALA A 259 -2.85 -12.31 -1.39
N MET A 260 -2.15 -12.57 -0.29
CA MET A 260 -0.70 -12.35 -0.20
C MET A 260 0.10 -13.29 -1.12
N ILE A 261 -0.36 -14.54 -1.33
CA ILE A 261 0.26 -15.44 -2.32
C ILE A 261 0.11 -14.87 -3.75
N VAL A 262 -1.08 -14.34 -4.08
CA VAL A 262 -1.31 -13.69 -5.38
C VAL A 262 -0.40 -12.47 -5.54
N GLU A 263 -0.23 -11.66 -4.49
CA GLU A 263 0.70 -10.52 -4.54
C GLU A 263 2.17 -10.96 -4.71
N SER A 264 2.59 -12.02 -4.02
CA SER A 264 3.92 -12.61 -4.26
C SER A 264 4.08 -13.10 -5.69
N PHE A 265 3.03 -13.62 -6.31
CA PHE A 265 3.03 -13.97 -7.73
C PHE A 265 3.22 -12.72 -8.61
N VAL A 266 2.50 -11.62 -8.34
CA VAL A 266 2.73 -10.32 -9.01
C VAL A 266 4.18 -9.84 -8.82
N GLY A 267 4.75 -10.03 -7.63
CA GLY A 267 6.15 -9.70 -7.36
C GLY A 267 7.13 -10.48 -8.24
N ILE A 268 6.85 -11.74 -8.57
CA ILE A 268 7.65 -12.53 -9.51
C ILE A 268 7.53 -11.96 -10.93
N LEU A 269 6.31 -11.66 -11.36
CA LEU A 269 6.06 -11.04 -12.67
C LEU A 269 6.80 -9.70 -12.80
N ALA A 270 6.81 -8.89 -11.73
CA ALA A 270 7.53 -7.62 -11.70
C ALA A 270 9.05 -7.79 -11.84
N ILE A 271 9.66 -8.81 -11.21
CA ILE A 271 11.09 -9.11 -11.36
C ILE A 271 11.41 -9.52 -12.79
N ILE A 272 10.59 -10.40 -13.40
CA ILE A 272 10.78 -10.85 -14.78
C ILE A 272 10.67 -9.66 -15.74
N VAL A 273 9.62 -8.85 -15.60
CA VAL A 273 9.40 -7.66 -16.44
C VAL A 273 10.55 -6.66 -16.28
N ALA A 274 10.98 -6.36 -15.06
CA ALA A 274 12.11 -5.48 -14.82
C ALA A 274 13.42 -6.01 -15.45
N GLY A 275 13.62 -7.33 -15.42
CA GLY A 275 14.78 -7.98 -16.05
C GLY A 275 14.76 -7.88 -17.57
N ILE A 276 13.60 -8.08 -18.20
CA ILE A 276 13.41 -7.94 -19.66
C ILE A 276 13.63 -6.48 -20.07
N MET A 277 13.01 -5.55 -19.34
CA MET A 277 12.98 -4.12 -19.68
C MET A 277 14.28 -3.36 -19.36
N PHE A 278 15.25 -3.94 -18.65
CA PHE A 278 16.37 -3.20 -18.04
C PHE A 278 17.18 -2.30 -19.00
N SER A 279 17.46 -2.79 -20.21
CA SER A 279 18.20 -2.03 -21.25
C SER A 279 17.37 -0.92 -21.91
N ASP A 280 16.04 -1.07 -21.92
CA ASP A 280 15.11 -0.09 -22.47
C ASP A 280 14.76 0.96 -21.42
N MET A 281 14.39 0.53 -20.20
CA MET A 281 13.95 1.38 -19.11
C MET A 281 14.51 0.88 -17.78
N ASN A 282 15.18 1.76 -17.04
CA ASN A 282 15.63 1.47 -15.69
C ASN A 282 15.52 2.70 -14.77
N THR A 283 15.69 2.45 -13.47
CA THR A 283 15.63 3.49 -12.43
C THR A 283 16.90 4.34 -12.35
N ALA A 284 17.95 4.00 -13.11
CA ALA A 284 19.19 4.78 -13.20
C ALA A 284 19.14 5.83 -14.33
N GLY A 285 18.13 5.79 -15.21
CA GLY A 285 18.01 6.72 -16.33
C GLY A 285 18.90 6.39 -17.53
N THR A 286 19.55 5.22 -17.54
CA THR A 286 20.53 4.82 -18.55
C THR A 286 19.96 3.96 -19.67
N GLY A 287 18.68 3.56 -19.57
CA GLY A 287 18.02 2.76 -20.59
C GLY A 287 17.77 3.55 -21.87
N ALA A 288 17.67 2.85 -23.00
CA ALA A 288 17.50 3.47 -24.32
C ALA A 288 16.25 4.37 -24.42
N LEU A 289 15.20 4.05 -23.67
CA LEU A 289 13.92 4.78 -23.63
C LEU A 289 13.81 5.74 -22.45
N ASN A 290 14.80 5.81 -21.55
CA ASN A 290 14.81 6.75 -20.43
C ASN A 290 14.98 8.21 -20.88
N ALA A 291 15.60 8.45 -22.05
CA ALA A 291 15.99 9.78 -22.50
C ALA A 291 16.76 10.58 -21.42
N GLY A 292 17.61 9.91 -20.65
CA GLY A 292 18.39 10.50 -19.54
C GLY A 292 17.60 10.73 -18.25
N VAL A 293 16.31 10.42 -18.20
CA VAL A 293 15.45 10.58 -17.03
C VAL A 293 15.10 9.20 -16.44
N ALA A 294 15.38 9.01 -15.14
CA ALA A 294 15.05 7.78 -14.43
C ALA A 294 13.55 7.45 -14.52
N SER A 295 13.23 6.22 -14.95
CA SER A 295 11.85 5.72 -14.95
C SER A 295 11.47 5.24 -13.55
N THR A 296 10.21 5.48 -13.17
CA THR A 296 9.68 4.90 -11.93
C THR A 296 9.46 3.39 -12.09
N PRO A 297 9.47 2.61 -10.99
CA PRO A 297 9.10 1.19 -11.05
C PRO A 297 7.73 0.95 -11.71
N PHE A 298 6.78 1.88 -11.52
CA PHE A 298 5.45 1.81 -12.11
C PHE A 298 5.48 1.95 -13.63
N GLN A 299 6.29 2.87 -14.15
CA GLN A 299 6.47 3.06 -15.60
C GLN A 299 7.10 1.83 -16.24
N ILE A 300 8.14 1.27 -15.63
CA ILE A 300 8.85 0.07 -16.15
C ILE A 300 7.88 -1.12 -16.20
N PHE A 301 7.15 -1.37 -15.11
CA PHE A 301 6.21 -2.48 -15.04
C PHE A 301 5.04 -2.33 -16.02
N ALA A 302 4.44 -1.14 -16.10
CA ALA A 302 3.35 -0.86 -17.02
C ALA A 302 3.78 -1.00 -18.50
N ALA A 303 4.95 -0.46 -18.85
CA ALA A 303 5.49 -0.55 -20.21
C ALA A 303 5.81 -2.00 -20.60
N GLY A 304 6.40 -2.78 -19.70
CA GLY A 304 6.75 -4.16 -19.98
C GLY A 304 5.54 -5.08 -20.17
N ILE A 305 4.48 -4.93 -19.36
CA ILE A 305 3.24 -5.69 -19.58
C ILE A 305 2.53 -5.19 -20.84
N SER A 306 2.50 -3.88 -21.11
CA SER A 306 1.94 -3.33 -22.36
C SER A 306 2.62 -3.92 -23.60
N ARG A 307 3.95 -4.06 -23.57
CA ARG A 307 4.73 -4.74 -24.64
C ARG A 307 4.30 -6.20 -24.81
N GLY A 308 4.10 -6.92 -23.70
CA GLY A 308 3.57 -8.29 -23.73
C GLY A 308 2.16 -8.37 -24.32
N MET A 309 1.29 -7.42 -23.96
CA MET A 309 -0.08 -7.33 -24.49
C MET A 309 -0.12 -7.09 -26.00
N GLN A 310 0.76 -6.22 -26.49
CA GLN A 310 0.91 -5.98 -27.93
C GLN A 310 1.39 -7.22 -28.67
N ALA A 311 2.28 -8.01 -28.05
CA ALA A 311 2.80 -9.23 -28.66
C ALA A 311 1.71 -10.30 -28.90
N PHE A 312 0.63 -10.32 -28.11
CA PHE A 312 -0.52 -11.20 -28.33
C PHE A 312 -1.72 -10.53 -29.03
N GLY A 313 -1.53 -9.32 -29.58
CA GLY A 313 -2.48 -8.68 -30.48
C GLY A 313 -3.39 -7.60 -29.88
N VAL A 314 -3.12 -7.13 -28.66
CA VAL A 314 -3.84 -5.96 -28.10
C VAL A 314 -3.30 -4.67 -28.72
N ASP A 315 -4.18 -3.73 -29.04
CA ASP A 315 -3.81 -2.39 -29.50
C ASP A 315 -2.82 -1.71 -28.52
N GLY A 316 -1.75 -1.12 -29.06
CA GLY A 316 -0.66 -0.57 -28.24
C GLY A 316 -1.05 0.64 -27.41
N THR A 317 -1.96 1.47 -27.93
CA THR A 317 -2.49 2.63 -27.21
C THR A 317 -3.35 2.17 -26.04
N LEU A 318 -4.29 1.25 -26.31
CA LEU A 318 -5.14 0.67 -25.27
C LEU A 318 -4.32 -0.06 -24.20
N ALA A 319 -3.35 -0.89 -24.61
CA ALA A 319 -2.50 -1.63 -23.68
C ALA A 319 -1.72 -0.68 -22.76
N THR A 320 -1.16 0.40 -23.32
CA THR A 320 -0.39 1.37 -22.53
C THR A 320 -1.27 2.15 -21.58
N VAL A 321 -2.41 2.68 -22.03
CA VAL A 321 -3.38 3.41 -21.17
C VAL A 321 -3.88 2.49 -20.05
N PHE A 322 -4.31 1.27 -20.41
CA PHE A 322 -4.78 0.28 -19.45
C PHE A 322 -3.73 -0.03 -18.39
N MET A 323 -2.49 -0.31 -18.79
CA MET A 323 -1.44 -0.66 -17.85
C MET A 323 -1.00 0.51 -16.97
N THR A 324 -0.84 1.71 -17.53
CA THR A 324 -0.54 2.92 -16.76
C THR A 324 -1.62 3.21 -15.71
N MET A 325 -2.89 3.01 -16.08
CA MET A 325 -4.02 3.20 -15.17
C MET A 325 -4.08 2.11 -14.09
N ASN A 326 -3.87 0.84 -14.41
CA ASN A 326 -3.88 -0.27 -13.45
C ASN A 326 -2.88 -0.07 -12.31
N VAL A 327 -1.63 0.27 -12.67
CA VAL A 327 -0.57 0.48 -11.67
C VAL A 327 -0.85 1.70 -10.81
N SER A 328 -1.43 2.76 -11.41
CA SER A 328 -1.83 3.96 -10.68
C SER A 328 -3.04 3.72 -9.77
N ALA A 329 -3.99 2.89 -10.19
CA ALA A 329 -5.15 2.48 -9.40
C ALA A 329 -4.70 1.74 -8.13
N LEU A 330 -3.76 0.78 -8.26
CA LEU A 330 -3.12 0.08 -7.13
C LEU A 330 -2.51 1.05 -6.10
N ALA A 331 -1.78 2.06 -6.59
CA ALA A 331 -1.14 3.04 -5.74
C ALA A 331 -2.16 3.96 -5.04
N LEU A 332 -3.22 4.36 -5.75
CA LEU A 332 -4.30 5.17 -5.17
C LEU A 332 -5.14 4.40 -4.15
N THR A 333 -5.45 3.12 -4.38
CA THR A 333 -6.14 2.29 -3.37
C THR A 333 -5.30 2.14 -2.11
N SER A 334 -3.97 2.07 -2.26
CA SER A 334 -3.04 2.12 -1.12
C SER A 334 -3.12 3.47 -0.40
N LEU A 335 -3.07 4.59 -1.14
CA LEU A 335 -3.21 5.93 -0.55
C LEU A 335 -4.55 6.12 0.18
N ASP A 336 -5.65 5.57 -0.33
CA ASP A 336 -6.96 5.62 0.33
C ASP A 336 -6.95 4.92 1.69
N ALA A 337 -6.40 3.71 1.71
CA ALA A 337 -6.28 2.93 2.94
C ALA A 337 -5.34 3.64 3.93
N VAL A 338 -4.20 4.15 3.46
CA VAL A 338 -3.25 4.88 4.30
C VAL A 338 -3.87 6.15 4.86
N ALA A 339 -4.52 7.00 4.06
CA ALA A 339 -5.11 8.25 4.54
C ALA A 339 -6.14 8.00 5.65
N ARG A 340 -6.92 6.92 5.55
CA ARG A 340 -7.87 6.46 6.57
C ARG A 340 -7.16 5.97 7.82
N ILE A 341 -6.20 5.04 7.68
CA ILE A 341 -5.44 4.47 8.80
C ILE A 341 -4.64 5.57 9.52
N ALA A 342 -4.11 6.54 8.79
CA ALA A 342 -3.36 7.65 9.34
C ALA A 342 -4.26 8.55 10.21
N ARG A 343 -5.46 8.91 9.72
CA ARG A 343 -6.41 9.70 10.52
C ARG A 343 -6.91 8.95 11.75
N THR A 344 -7.12 7.63 11.66
CA THR A 344 -7.55 6.83 12.81
C THR A 344 -6.41 6.68 13.80
N SER A 345 -5.18 6.46 13.33
CA SER A 345 -3.98 6.41 14.20
C SER A 345 -3.78 7.72 14.96
N PHE A 346 -3.95 8.86 14.29
CA PHE A 346 -3.92 10.18 14.91
C PHE A 346 -5.02 10.34 15.98
N SER A 347 -6.26 10.00 15.64
CA SER A 347 -7.40 10.13 16.56
C SER A 347 -7.28 9.19 17.76
N GLU A 348 -6.89 7.93 17.53
CA GLU A 348 -6.70 6.89 18.54
C GLU A 348 -5.54 7.21 19.49
N PHE A 349 -4.55 7.99 19.05
CA PHE A 349 -3.41 8.40 19.89
C PHE A 349 -3.85 9.32 21.04
N PHE A 350 -4.82 10.21 20.77
CA PHE A 350 -5.37 11.13 21.77
C PHE A 350 -6.55 10.56 22.56
N ALA A 351 -7.10 9.42 22.13
CA ALA A 351 -8.17 8.73 22.83
C ALA A 351 -7.68 8.16 24.17
N GLN A 352 -8.46 8.37 25.24
CA GLN A 352 -8.09 7.97 26.60
C GLN A 352 -8.30 6.48 26.89
N THR A 353 -9.26 5.85 26.21
CA THR A 353 -9.60 4.43 26.39
C THR A 353 -9.49 3.66 25.07
N ASN A 354 -9.56 2.34 25.18
CA ASN A 354 -9.48 1.40 24.05
C ASN A 354 -10.83 1.20 23.35
N ASP A 355 -11.85 1.95 23.77
CA ASP A 355 -13.21 1.87 23.27
C ASP A 355 -13.36 2.73 22.00
N ALA A 356 -14.02 2.19 20.98
CA ALA A 356 -14.37 2.95 19.77
C ALA A 356 -15.24 4.19 20.13
N LEU A 357 -16.05 4.07 21.18
CA LEU A 357 -16.89 5.16 21.71
C LEU A 357 -16.07 6.30 22.33
N ALA A 358 -14.80 6.05 22.70
CA ALA A 358 -13.93 7.09 23.24
C ALA A 358 -13.67 8.21 22.23
N ILE A 359 -13.60 7.86 20.95
CA ILE A 359 -13.47 8.81 19.83
C ILE A 359 -14.82 9.49 19.57
N GLU A 360 -15.94 8.77 19.73
CA GLU A 360 -17.29 9.31 19.54
C GLU A 360 -17.78 10.20 20.68
N SER A 361 -17.17 10.11 21.87
CA SER A 361 -17.63 10.81 23.08
C SER A 361 -17.66 12.36 22.96
N LYS A 362 -17.13 12.95 21.87
CA LYS A 362 -17.27 14.37 21.45
C LYS A 362 -17.14 15.42 22.57
N ALA A 363 -16.49 15.10 23.68
CA ALA A 363 -16.26 15.99 24.80
C ALA A 363 -14.86 16.63 24.71
N GLY A 364 -14.78 17.95 24.90
CA GLY A 364 -13.51 18.69 24.92
C GLY A 364 -12.70 18.62 23.62
N TYR A 365 -11.38 18.46 23.74
CA TYR A 365 -10.44 18.46 22.61
C TYR A 365 -10.68 17.31 21.61
N MET A 366 -11.29 16.20 22.03
CA MET A 366 -11.62 15.07 21.15
C MET A 366 -12.67 15.40 20.08
N LYS A 367 -13.49 16.46 20.27
CA LYS A 367 -14.41 16.92 19.23
C LYS A 367 -13.69 17.41 17.97
N VAL A 368 -12.49 17.98 18.14
CA VAL A 368 -11.65 18.45 17.03
C VAL A 368 -10.73 17.34 16.56
N LEU A 369 -9.99 16.70 17.48
CA LEU A 369 -9.00 15.67 17.13
C LEU A 369 -9.62 14.38 16.60
N GLY A 370 -10.84 14.04 17.03
CA GLY A 370 -11.60 12.89 16.53
C GLY A 370 -12.49 13.21 15.32
N ASN A 371 -12.53 14.46 14.85
CA ASN A 371 -13.27 14.80 13.62
C ASN A 371 -12.52 14.22 12.41
N PRO A 372 -13.17 13.35 11.60
CA PRO A 372 -12.51 12.69 10.47
C PRO A 372 -11.88 13.66 9.47
N TRP A 373 -12.53 14.79 9.18
CA TRP A 373 -12.04 15.79 8.23
C TRP A 373 -10.81 16.52 8.77
N PHE A 374 -10.86 16.97 10.02
CA PHE A 374 -9.73 17.65 10.67
C PHE A 374 -8.52 16.72 10.78
N ALA A 375 -8.71 15.51 11.30
CA ALA A 375 -7.65 14.52 11.47
C ALA A 375 -7.01 14.14 10.12
N THR A 376 -7.82 14.02 9.05
CA THR A 376 -7.30 13.79 7.70
C THR A 376 -6.45 14.96 7.23
N VAL A 377 -6.93 16.21 7.30
CA VAL A 377 -6.17 17.39 6.84
C VAL A 377 -4.85 17.52 7.60
N VAL A 378 -4.88 17.44 8.93
CA VAL A 378 -3.66 17.53 9.77
C VAL A 378 -2.64 16.45 9.39
N THR A 379 -3.12 15.26 9.04
CA THR A 379 -2.23 14.15 8.68
C THR A 379 -1.68 14.25 7.26
N LEU A 380 -2.46 14.80 6.32
CA LEU A 380 -2.02 14.96 4.92
C LEU A 380 -0.98 16.07 4.75
N LEU A 381 -1.03 17.15 5.54
CA LEU A 381 -0.09 18.27 5.45
C LEU A 381 1.40 17.87 5.52
N PRO A 382 1.87 17.12 6.55
CA PRO A 382 3.26 16.67 6.58
C PRO A 382 3.57 15.66 5.46
N GLY A 383 2.60 14.85 5.04
CA GLY A 383 2.77 13.93 3.89
C GLY A 383 2.99 14.68 2.58
N LEU A 384 2.23 15.76 2.35
CA LEU A 384 2.40 16.65 1.22
C LEU A 384 3.76 17.38 1.27
N ALA A 385 4.13 17.92 2.43
CA ALA A 385 5.42 18.58 2.62
C ALA A 385 6.58 17.64 2.26
N LEU A 386 6.52 16.38 2.69
CA LEU A 386 7.50 15.36 2.34
C LEU A 386 7.44 14.98 0.85
N ALA A 387 6.25 14.90 0.24
CA ALA A 387 6.11 14.54 -1.18
C ALA A 387 6.92 15.47 -2.10
N PHE A 388 7.07 16.76 -1.73
CA PHE A 388 7.92 17.71 -2.47
C PHE A 388 9.40 17.31 -2.48
N GLY A 389 9.87 16.57 -1.47
CA GLY A 389 11.22 16.01 -1.41
C GLY A 389 11.46 14.84 -2.38
N GLY A 390 10.41 14.31 -3.00
CA GLY A 390 10.46 13.23 -3.99
C GLY A 390 10.61 11.83 -3.39
N TYR A 391 10.00 10.83 -4.03
CA TYR A 391 9.91 9.47 -3.48
C TYR A 391 11.29 8.83 -3.22
N ALA A 392 12.30 9.10 -4.06
CA ALA A 392 13.61 8.45 -3.97
C ALA A 392 14.34 8.76 -2.65
N ASN A 393 14.09 9.93 -2.07
CA ASN A 393 14.65 10.33 -0.77
C ASN A 393 13.92 9.66 0.40
N ILE A 394 12.69 9.21 0.19
CA ILE A 394 11.79 8.70 1.22
C ILE A 394 11.73 7.17 1.20
N TRP A 395 11.96 6.56 0.04
CA TRP A 395 11.81 5.13 -0.21
C TRP A 395 12.63 4.24 0.74
N PRO A 396 13.90 4.56 1.06
CA PRO A 396 14.65 3.76 2.03
C PRO A 396 14.03 3.79 3.43
N LEU A 397 13.52 4.94 3.90
CA LEU A 397 12.83 5.01 5.18
C LEU A 397 11.50 4.26 5.13
N PHE A 398 10.77 4.40 4.03
CA PHE A 398 9.53 3.67 3.81
C PHE A 398 9.76 2.17 3.98
N GLY A 399 10.72 1.59 3.26
CA GLY A 399 11.03 0.17 3.36
C GLY A 399 11.40 -0.25 4.79
N ALA A 400 12.29 0.50 5.43
CA ALA A 400 12.76 0.19 6.78
C ALA A 400 11.64 0.29 7.83
N SER A 401 10.82 1.34 7.74
CA SER A 401 9.65 1.52 8.62
C SER A 401 8.62 0.42 8.40
N ASN A 402 8.38 0.04 7.14
CA ASN A 402 7.43 -1.01 6.80
C ASN A 402 7.86 -2.36 7.40
N GLN A 403 9.15 -2.69 7.36
CA GLN A 403 9.63 -3.92 7.97
C GLN A 403 9.62 -3.87 9.50
N LEU A 404 9.89 -2.70 10.09
CA LEU A 404 9.79 -2.55 11.54
C LEU A 404 8.33 -2.76 12.02
N LEU A 405 7.36 -2.21 11.29
CA LEU A 405 5.93 -2.44 11.52
C LEU A 405 5.56 -3.93 11.40
N GLY A 406 6.09 -4.60 10.38
CA GLY A 406 5.93 -6.04 10.20
C GLY A 406 6.48 -6.83 11.38
N GLY A 407 7.70 -6.49 11.84
CA GLY A 407 8.31 -7.09 13.02
C GLY A 407 7.47 -6.90 14.29
N MET A 408 6.99 -5.68 14.55
CA MET A 408 6.12 -5.38 15.71
C MET A 408 4.79 -6.16 15.65
N THR A 409 4.21 -6.26 14.45
CA THR A 409 3.00 -7.06 14.23
C THR A 409 3.29 -8.53 14.55
N MET A 410 4.35 -9.11 14.00
CA MET A 410 4.68 -10.51 14.21
C MET A 410 4.95 -10.84 15.68
N ILE A 411 5.61 -9.95 16.45
CA ILE A 411 5.76 -10.15 17.89
C ILE A 411 4.39 -10.09 18.58
N THR A 412 3.54 -9.14 18.21
CA THR A 412 2.18 -9.03 18.76
C THR A 412 1.38 -10.32 18.49
N LEU A 413 1.50 -10.89 17.29
CA LEU A 413 0.89 -12.16 16.93
C LEU A 413 1.49 -13.33 17.72
N ALA A 414 2.80 -13.34 17.96
CA ALA A 414 3.46 -14.33 18.79
C ALA A 414 2.96 -14.29 20.24
N VAL A 415 2.80 -13.08 20.81
CA VAL A 415 2.20 -12.87 22.14
C VAL A 415 0.74 -13.31 22.15
N PHE A 416 -0.05 -12.93 21.15
CA PHE A 416 -1.44 -13.36 21.00
C PHE A 416 -1.56 -14.89 20.98
N CYS A 417 -0.77 -15.57 20.14
CA CYS A 417 -0.76 -17.03 20.08
C CYS A 417 -0.39 -17.64 21.44
N LYS A 418 0.64 -17.13 22.12
CA LYS A 418 1.04 -17.62 23.44
C LYS A 418 -0.06 -17.42 24.49
N CYS A 419 -0.61 -16.22 24.60
CA CYS A 419 -1.63 -15.88 25.59
C CYS A 419 -2.93 -16.65 25.39
N THR A 420 -3.25 -17.01 24.15
CA THR A 420 -4.45 -17.79 23.80
C THR A 420 -4.22 -19.30 23.72
N GLY A 421 -3.01 -19.79 24.06
CA GLY A 421 -2.68 -21.22 24.07
C GLY A 421 -2.46 -21.84 22.68
N ARG A 422 -2.23 -21.03 21.64
CA ARG A 422 -2.00 -21.46 20.25
C ARG A 422 -0.52 -21.65 19.94
N LYS A 423 -0.23 -22.49 18.94
CA LYS A 423 1.13 -22.70 18.43
C LYS A 423 1.57 -21.51 17.57
N GLY A 424 2.60 -20.79 18.00
CA GLY A 424 3.16 -19.63 17.29
C GLY A 424 4.55 -19.83 16.68
N TRP A 425 5.06 -21.07 16.63
CA TRP A 425 6.47 -21.34 16.30
C TRP A 425 6.94 -20.75 14.95
N MET A 426 6.03 -20.71 13.97
CA MET A 426 6.28 -20.19 12.63
C MET A 426 6.58 -18.68 12.63
N LEU A 427 6.21 -17.96 13.69
CA LEU A 427 6.42 -16.51 13.80
C LEU A 427 7.83 -16.17 14.30
N TYR A 428 8.48 -17.04 15.08
CA TYR A 428 9.67 -16.67 15.85
C TYR A 428 10.91 -16.43 14.98
N VAL A 429 11.17 -17.31 14.01
CA VAL A 429 12.31 -17.17 13.09
C VAL A 429 12.13 -15.95 12.18
N PRO A 430 10.96 -15.75 11.54
CA PRO A 430 10.69 -14.52 10.79
C PRO A 430 10.88 -13.24 11.59
N VAL A 431 10.38 -13.17 12.83
CA VAL A 431 10.55 -12.00 13.71
C VAL A 431 12.02 -11.66 13.91
N ALA A 432 12.82 -12.63 14.34
CA ALA A 432 14.23 -12.40 14.63
C ALA A 432 14.99 -11.95 13.38
N PHE A 433 14.77 -12.64 12.26
CA PHE A 433 15.41 -12.31 10.99
C PHE A 433 15.04 -10.90 10.50
N LEU A 434 13.75 -10.54 10.53
CA LEU A 434 13.27 -9.23 10.07
C LEU A 434 13.78 -8.11 10.96
N LEU A 435 13.78 -8.26 12.28
CA LEU A 435 14.30 -7.24 13.18
C LEU A 435 15.80 -7.01 12.94
N CYS A 436 16.59 -8.08 12.82
CA CYS A 436 18.02 -7.98 12.51
C CYS A 436 18.27 -7.25 11.18
N CYS A 437 17.55 -7.62 10.11
CA CYS A 437 17.66 -6.96 8.81
C CYS A 437 17.24 -5.48 8.87
N THR A 438 16.14 -5.19 9.57
CA THR A 438 15.57 -3.85 9.67
C THR A 438 16.48 -2.91 10.44
N PHE A 439 16.93 -3.29 11.65
CA PHE A 439 17.83 -2.46 12.43
C PHE A 439 19.16 -2.24 11.72
N THR A 440 19.71 -3.27 11.08
CA THR A 440 20.94 -3.14 10.28
C THR A 440 20.73 -2.15 9.12
N SER A 441 19.61 -2.22 8.41
CA SER A 441 19.29 -1.29 7.31
C SER A 441 19.06 0.15 7.79
N LEU A 442 18.41 0.34 8.95
CA LEU A 442 18.23 1.66 9.56
C LEU A 442 19.57 2.26 9.96
N VAL A 443 20.48 1.48 10.54
CA VAL A 443 21.84 1.93 10.88
C VAL A 443 22.60 2.35 9.62
N GLN A 444 22.59 1.53 8.57
CA GLN A 444 23.24 1.87 7.29
C GLN A 444 22.65 3.15 6.67
N SER A 445 21.32 3.31 6.73
CA SER A 445 20.63 4.51 6.23
C SER A 445 21.00 5.76 7.03
N ALA A 446 21.05 5.65 8.36
CA ALA A 446 21.46 6.74 9.25
C ALA A 446 22.92 7.14 9.00
N MET A 447 23.83 6.17 8.84
CA MET A 447 25.22 6.42 8.48
C MET A 447 25.34 7.16 7.15
N GLY A 448 24.62 6.72 6.11
CA GLY A 448 24.62 7.41 4.82
C GLY A 448 24.13 8.86 4.90
N CYS A 449 23.15 9.15 5.75
CA CYS A 449 22.69 10.51 6.00
C CYS A 449 23.71 11.34 6.79
N MET A 450 24.37 10.75 7.80
CA MET A 450 25.44 11.42 8.54
C MET A 450 26.62 11.76 7.64
N THR A 451 27.03 10.87 6.73
CA THR A 451 28.08 11.16 5.74
C THR A 451 27.71 12.35 4.86
N ALA A 452 26.46 12.44 4.41
CA ALA A 452 26.00 13.60 3.62
C ALA A 452 26.02 14.90 4.45
N VAL A 453 25.61 14.85 5.72
CA VAL A 453 25.66 16.00 6.64
C VAL A 453 27.10 16.43 6.93
N GLN A 454 28.04 15.48 7.06
CA GLN A 454 29.45 15.77 7.26
C GLN A 454 30.10 16.38 6.00
N ALA A 455 29.75 15.88 4.81
CA ALA A 455 30.34 16.33 3.56
C ALA A 455 29.89 17.74 3.15
N TYR A 456 28.62 18.09 3.38
CA TYR A 456 28.02 19.32 2.88
C TYR A 456 27.56 20.28 3.98
N GLY A 457 27.51 19.85 5.24
CA GLY A 457 26.88 20.58 6.34
C GLY A 457 25.35 20.43 6.36
N PHE A 458 24.72 20.56 7.53
CA PHE A 458 23.27 20.36 7.67
C PHE A 458 22.44 21.36 6.83
N PHE A 459 22.87 22.62 6.79
CA PHE A 459 22.26 23.67 5.95
C PHE A 459 22.90 23.78 4.57
N GLY A 460 23.77 22.82 4.21
CA GLY A 460 24.41 22.77 2.91
C GLY A 460 23.49 22.29 1.80
N THR A 461 24.02 22.33 0.59
CA THR A 461 23.35 21.85 -0.62
C THR A 461 24.19 20.74 -1.25
N ILE A 462 23.54 19.60 -1.51
CA ILE A 462 24.12 18.53 -2.33
C ILE A 462 24.11 19.04 -3.78
N PRO A 463 25.26 19.13 -4.46
CA PRO A 463 25.35 19.64 -5.83
C PRO A 463 24.48 18.82 -6.80
N ALA A 464 24.04 19.48 -7.87
CA ALA A 464 23.37 18.79 -8.96
C ALA A 464 24.33 17.77 -9.62
N THR A 465 23.79 16.63 -10.04
CA THR A 465 24.49 15.69 -10.92
C THR A 465 23.84 15.72 -12.31
N ALA A 466 24.40 15.00 -13.29
CA ALA A 466 23.83 14.90 -14.63
C ALA A 466 22.36 14.43 -14.64
N THR A 467 21.91 13.73 -13.60
CA THR A 467 20.58 13.13 -13.51
C THR A 467 19.75 13.62 -12.31
N THR A 468 20.30 14.48 -11.44
CA THR A 468 19.61 14.95 -10.23
C THR A 468 19.81 16.44 -10.00
N ALA A 469 18.73 17.16 -9.69
CA ALA A 469 18.82 18.55 -9.28
C ALA A 469 19.59 18.71 -7.96
N ALA A 470 20.14 19.91 -7.73
CA ALA A 470 20.74 20.26 -6.45
C ALA A 470 19.66 20.26 -5.36
N VAL A 471 19.97 19.69 -4.20
CA VAL A 471 19.00 19.54 -3.11
C VAL A 471 19.59 19.96 -1.77
N SER A 472 18.80 20.66 -0.97
CA SER A 472 19.23 20.99 0.39
C SER A 472 19.42 19.71 1.22
N VAL A 473 20.52 19.65 1.97
CA VAL A 473 20.81 18.53 2.87
C VAL A 473 19.73 18.46 3.94
N ALA A 474 19.36 19.60 4.55
CA ALA A 474 18.32 19.69 5.57
C ALA A 474 16.98 19.08 5.10
N ALA A 475 16.47 19.45 3.93
CA ALA A 475 15.15 18.99 3.47
C ALA A 475 15.15 17.54 2.93
N THR A 476 16.31 16.97 2.65
CA THR A 476 16.42 15.58 2.16
C THR A 476 17.02 14.67 3.22
N LYS A 477 18.34 14.70 3.39
CA LYS A 477 19.10 13.82 4.28
C LYS A 477 18.97 14.17 5.76
N GLY A 478 18.79 15.45 6.09
CA GLY A 478 18.55 15.91 7.46
C GLY A 478 17.22 15.41 8.00
N LEU A 479 16.14 15.67 7.28
CA LEU A 479 14.80 15.18 7.63
C LEU A 479 14.76 13.64 7.64
N GLN A 480 15.38 13.00 6.65
CA GLN A 480 15.51 11.54 6.63
C GLN A 480 16.24 11.01 7.87
N LEU A 481 17.33 11.67 8.32
CA LEU A 481 18.06 11.28 9.52
C LEU A 481 17.20 11.41 10.78
N VAL A 482 16.46 12.51 10.92
CA VAL A 482 15.55 12.73 12.06
C VAL A 482 14.52 11.61 12.14
N PHE A 483 13.83 11.30 11.03
CA PHE A 483 12.86 10.22 10.99
C PHE A 483 13.53 8.86 11.23
N ALA A 484 14.69 8.58 10.63
CA ALA A 484 15.40 7.31 10.82
C ALA A 484 15.77 7.08 12.30
N VAL A 485 16.28 8.11 13.00
CA VAL A 485 16.60 8.03 14.44
C VAL A 485 15.34 7.84 15.26
N LEU A 486 14.28 8.62 15.01
CA LEU A 486 13.01 8.49 15.71
C LEU A 486 12.42 7.08 15.57
N LEU A 487 12.38 6.55 14.35
CA LEU A 487 11.86 5.22 14.05
C LEU A 487 12.74 4.12 14.66
N MET A 488 14.07 4.29 14.67
CA MET A 488 14.99 3.34 15.29
C MET A 488 14.78 3.27 16.81
N VAL A 489 14.72 4.42 17.48
CA VAL A 489 14.47 4.51 18.93
C VAL A 489 13.11 3.90 19.27
N LEU A 490 12.07 4.30 18.52
CA LEU A 490 10.71 3.82 18.73
C LEU A 490 10.61 2.31 18.49
N GLY A 491 11.23 1.82 17.42
CA GLY A 491 11.32 0.41 17.09
C GLY A 491 12.02 -0.41 18.17
N LEU A 492 13.14 0.09 18.71
CA LEU A 492 13.86 -0.55 19.81
C LEU A 492 13.00 -0.65 21.07
N ILE A 493 12.38 0.46 21.47
CA ILE A 493 11.53 0.49 22.67
C ILE A 493 10.37 -0.50 22.53
N VAL A 494 9.69 -0.49 21.38
CA VAL A 494 8.57 -1.41 21.15
C VAL A 494 9.05 -2.85 21.09
N ALA A 495 10.13 -3.16 20.35
CA ALA A 495 10.67 -4.51 20.29
C ALA A 495 11.04 -5.05 21.68
N VAL A 496 11.71 -4.25 22.51
CA VAL A 496 12.08 -4.63 23.88
C VAL A 496 10.84 -4.87 24.75
N ASN A 497 9.85 -3.98 24.69
CA ASN A 497 8.62 -4.13 25.47
C ASN A 497 7.82 -5.36 25.03
N CYS A 498 7.67 -5.58 23.73
CA CYS A 498 6.96 -6.74 23.20
C CYS A 498 7.70 -8.05 23.51
N LEU A 499 9.04 -8.07 23.44
CA LEU A 499 9.83 -9.24 23.84
C LEU A 499 9.74 -9.52 25.33
N LYS A 500 9.76 -8.49 26.19
CA LYS A 500 9.52 -8.65 27.63
C LYS A 500 8.19 -9.32 27.92
N GLU A 501 7.11 -8.85 27.29
CA GLU A 501 5.77 -9.46 27.45
C GLU A 501 5.71 -10.87 26.90
N PHE A 502 6.36 -11.13 25.75
CA PHE A 502 6.44 -12.46 25.17
C PHE A 502 7.09 -13.48 26.11
N PHE A 503 8.14 -13.10 26.85
CA PHE A 503 8.77 -13.98 27.84
C PHE A 503 8.07 -13.97 29.21
N GLY A 504 7.42 -12.86 29.58
CA GLY A 504 6.77 -12.69 30.88
C GLY A 504 5.38 -13.31 31.01
N LYS A 505 4.58 -13.38 29.94
CA LYS A 505 3.21 -13.90 30.02
C LYS A 505 3.15 -15.43 29.99
N GLU A 506 2.26 -16.00 30.80
CA GLU A 506 1.98 -17.44 30.83
C GLU A 506 1.14 -17.87 29.62
N ALA A 507 1.39 -19.10 29.16
CA ALA A 507 0.64 -19.68 28.06
C ALA A 507 -0.83 -19.91 28.47
N GLY A 508 -1.78 -19.46 27.64
CA GLY A 508 -3.22 -19.58 27.95
C GLY A 508 -3.75 -18.56 28.97
N SER A 509 -2.96 -17.56 29.37
CA SER A 509 -3.36 -16.55 30.38
C SER A 509 -4.50 -15.63 29.95
N MET A 510 -4.77 -15.49 28.64
CA MET A 510 -5.85 -14.65 28.11
C MET A 510 -6.60 -15.43 27.01
N PRO A 511 -7.64 -16.20 27.36
CA PRO A 511 -8.46 -16.89 26.37
C PRO A 511 -9.18 -15.90 25.44
N ASP A 512 -9.67 -16.41 24.31
CA ASP A 512 -10.41 -15.60 23.35
C ASP A 512 -11.62 -14.93 24.01
N GLU A 513 -11.91 -13.70 23.59
CA GLU A 513 -13.23 -13.10 23.87
C GLU A 513 -14.28 -13.87 23.05
N GLU A 514 -15.47 -14.10 23.62
CA GLU A 514 -16.58 -14.58 22.80
C GLU A 514 -16.85 -13.54 21.70
N PRO A 515 -16.82 -13.93 20.42
CA PRO A 515 -16.90 -12.94 19.37
C PRO A 515 -18.34 -12.45 19.20
N GLU A 516 -18.56 -11.15 19.44
CA GLU A 516 -19.86 -10.49 19.26
C GLU A 516 -20.34 -10.61 17.80
N TRP A 517 -19.40 -10.58 16.85
CA TRP A 517 -19.71 -10.71 15.42
C TRP A 517 -20.24 -12.10 15.06
N SER A 518 -19.94 -13.16 15.82
CA SER A 518 -20.54 -14.48 15.57
C SER A 518 -22.03 -14.50 15.94
N GLU A 519 -22.45 -13.72 16.94
CA GLU A 519 -23.86 -13.58 17.29
C GLU A 519 -24.60 -12.68 16.30
N MET A 520 -24.01 -11.54 15.93
CA MET A 520 -24.54 -10.67 14.86
C MET A 520 -24.63 -11.44 13.53
N GLY A 521 -23.59 -12.20 13.19
CA GLY A 521 -23.54 -13.06 12.02
C GLY A 521 -24.65 -14.10 12.06
N LYS A 522 -24.86 -14.81 13.17
CA LYS A 522 -25.99 -15.75 13.34
C LYS A 522 -27.35 -15.04 13.23
N ALA A 523 -27.49 -13.82 13.75
CA ALA A 523 -28.74 -13.06 13.69
C ALA A 523 -29.06 -12.54 12.29
N GLU A 524 -28.04 -12.16 11.51
CA GLU A 524 -28.19 -11.73 10.11
C GLU A 524 -28.32 -12.92 9.16
N TYR A 525 -27.52 -14.00 9.32
CA TYR A 525 -27.70 -15.26 8.58
C TYR A 525 -29.04 -15.91 8.90
N GLY A 526 -29.47 -15.88 10.17
CA GLY A 526 -30.80 -16.37 10.56
C GLY A 526 -31.92 -15.59 9.89
N ARG A 527 -31.75 -14.28 9.71
CA ARG A 527 -32.68 -13.43 8.95
C ARG A 527 -32.62 -13.67 7.44
N ALA A 528 -31.43 -13.84 6.87
CA ALA A 528 -31.25 -14.15 5.44
C ALA A 528 -31.79 -15.55 5.09
N ALA A 529 -31.49 -16.57 5.91
CA ALA A 529 -32.03 -17.92 5.77
C ALA A 529 -33.54 -17.99 5.99
N ALA A 530 -34.10 -17.15 6.87
CA ALA A 530 -35.55 -17.00 7.02
C ALA A 530 -36.20 -16.27 5.84
N ALA A 531 -35.48 -15.35 5.18
CA ALA A 531 -35.95 -14.65 3.98
C ALA A 531 -35.83 -15.50 2.70
N GLU A 532 -34.89 -16.44 2.66
CA GLU A 532 -34.71 -17.42 1.58
C GLU A 532 -35.54 -18.70 1.77
N ALA A 533 -36.19 -18.87 2.93
CA ALA A 533 -37.10 -19.98 3.17
C ALA A 533 -38.29 -19.86 2.18
N PRO A 534 -38.57 -20.89 1.35
CA PRO A 534 -39.70 -20.85 0.44
C PRO A 534 -40.99 -20.68 1.25
N ALA A 535 -41.83 -19.74 0.82
CA ALA A 535 -43.08 -19.30 1.48
C ALA A 535 -44.17 -20.40 1.61
N GLY A 536 -43.84 -21.68 1.48
CA GLY A 536 -44.75 -22.82 1.56
C GLY A 536 -44.57 -23.71 2.79
N ALA A 537 -43.60 -23.47 3.68
CA ALA A 537 -43.33 -24.39 4.80
C ALA A 537 -44.32 -24.25 5.98
N GLU A 538 -45.09 -23.16 6.07
CA GLU A 538 -46.15 -23.01 7.09
C GLU A 538 -47.51 -23.60 6.69
N ALA A 539 -47.69 -24.07 5.44
CA ALA A 539 -48.94 -24.70 5.01
C ALA A 539 -49.02 -26.22 5.29
N ALA A 540 -47.97 -26.84 5.86
CA ALA A 540 -47.92 -28.27 6.17
C ALA A 540 -48.26 -28.61 7.63
N LYS A 541 -48.79 -27.65 8.40
CA LYS A 541 -49.36 -27.88 9.74
C LYS A 541 -50.74 -27.21 9.85
N ALA A 542 -51.69 -27.73 9.09
CA ALA A 542 -53.13 -27.54 9.33
C ALA A 542 -53.84 -28.87 9.07
#